data_AF-A0A0F6B529-F1
#
_entry.id   AF-A0A0F6B529-F1
#
_cell.length_a   1.000
_cell.length_b   1.000
_cell.length_c   1.000
_cell.angle_alpha   90.00
_cell.angle_beta   90.00
_cell.angle_gamma   90.00
#
_symmetry.space_group_name_H-M   'P 1'
#
loop_
_entity.id
_entity.type
_entity.pdbx_description
1 polymer ?
#
loop_
_entity_poly.entity_id
_entity_poly.type
_entity_poly.pdbx_seq_one_letter_code
_entity_poly.pdbx_strand_id
1 'polypeptide(L)' 'MATITELQEARVALHDLMTGKRVATVQKDGRRVEFTATSVGDLKKYVAELEASLCNGRRRAPVGVRL' A
#
# COMPACT_ATOMS: atom_id res chain seq x y z
N MET A 1 -1.36 -2.80 -11.24
CA MET A 1 -2.62 -2.31 -10.61
C MET A 1 -2.46 -2.56 -9.14
N ALA A 2 -2.27 -1.53 -8.33
CA ALA A 2 -2.11 -1.73 -6.89
C ALA A 2 -3.41 -2.26 -6.27
N THR A 3 -3.32 -3.41 -5.60
CA THR A 3 -4.49 -4.12 -5.05
C THR A 3 -4.67 -3.84 -3.56
N ILE A 4 -5.89 -4.04 -3.06
CA ILE A 4 -6.22 -3.93 -1.62
C ILE A 4 -5.29 -4.79 -0.76
N THR A 5 -4.82 -5.90 -1.34
CA THR A 5 -3.81 -6.82 -0.78
C THR A 5 -2.49 -6.12 -0.46
N GLU A 6 -1.96 -5.29 -1.35
CA GLU A 6 -0.68 -4.59 -1.15
C GLU A 6 -0.76 -3.57 -0.01
N LEU A 7 -1.91 -2.90 0.12
CA LEU A 7 -2.18 -1.99 1.24
C LEU A 7 -2.21 -2.77 2.56
N GLN A 8 -2.84 -3.94 2.57
CA GLN A 8 -2.94 -4.78 3.75
C GLN A 8 -1.57 -5.35 4.16
N GLU A 9 -0.77 -5.82 3.20
CA GLU A 9 0.62 -6.24 3.43
C GLU A 9 1.46 -5.09 4.00
N ALA A 10 1.34 -3.89 3.44
CA ALA A 10 2.08 -2.72 3.92
C ALA A 10 1.68 -2.30 5.35
N ARG A 11 0.39 -2.42 5.72
CA ARG A 11 -0.07 -2.20 7.11
C ARG A 11 0.45 -3.27 8.07
N VAL A 12 0.43 -4.53 7.66
CA VAL A 12 1.00 -5.64 8.45
C VAL A 12 2.49 -5.42 8.66
N ALA A 13 3.22 -5.06 7.61
CA ALA A 13 4.63 -4.73 7.68
C ALA A 13 4.93 -3.60 8.67
N LEU A 14 4.14 -2.53 8.64
CA LEU A 14 4.26 -1.42 9.60
C LEU A 14 4.01 -1.89 11.03
N HIS A 15 2.97 -2.70 11.25
CA HIS A 15 2.65 -3.26 12.56
C HIS A 15 3.75 -4.17 13.07
N ASP A 16 4.34 -5.01 12.20
CA ASP A 16 5.45 -5.89 12.54
C ASP A 16 6.70 -5.10 12.95
N LEU A 17 7.01 -4.03 12.20
CA LEU A 17 8.09 -3.10 12.53
C LEU A 17 7.86 -2.40 13.88
N MET A 18 6.61 -2.05 14.20
CA MET A 18 6.24 -1.46 15.50
C MET A 18 6.20 -2.49 16.64
N THR A 19 5.92 -3.76 16.35
CA THR A 19 5.83 -4.86 17.33
C THR A 19 7.21 -5.38 17.73
N GLY A 20 8.27 -5.00 17.01
CA GLY A 20 9.65 -5.34 17.34
C GLY A 20 10.39 -6.14 16.26
N LYS A 21 9.76 -6.44 15.10
CA LYS A 21 10.52 -6.92 13.94
C LYS A 21 11.37 -5.77 13.39
N ARG A 22 12.61 -6.08 13.01
CA ARG A 22 13.54 -5.08 12.45
C ARG A 22 13.34 -4.85 10.94
N VAL A 23 12.72 -5.82 10.26
CA VAL A 23 12.55 -5.87 8.81
C VAL A 23 11.15 -6.42 8.49
N ALA A 24 10.46 -5.79 7.54
CA ALA A 24 9.20 -6.27 7.00
C ALA A 24 9.24 -6.26 5.47
N THR A 25 8.76 -7.34 4.87
CA THR A 25 8.68 -7.50 3.41
C THR A 25 7.29 -7.08 2.93
N VAL A 26 7.24 -6.24 1.90
CA VAL A 26 6.00 -5.81 1.24
C VAL A 26 6.12 -6.15 -0.24
N GLN A 27 5.09 -6.73 -0.83
CA GLN A 27 5.00 -6.85 -2.29
C GLN A 27 4.49 -5.55 -2.88
N LYS A 28 5.25 -4.98 -3.81
CA LYS A 28 4.94 -3.78 -4.57
C LYS A 28 4.97 -4.13 -6.05
N ASP A 29 3.83 -4.07 -6.73
CA ASP A 29 3.72 -4.27 -8.18
C ASP A 29 4.42 -5.56 -8.69
N GLY A 30 4.34 -6.65 -7.89
CA GLY A 30 4.99 -7.92 -8.19
C GLY A 30 6.47 -8.03 -7.77
N ARG A 31 7.03 -7.00 -7.10
CA ARG A 31 8.38 -7.00 -6.57
C ARG A 31 8.37 -6.95 -5.05
N ARG A 32 9.12 -7.83 -4.38
CA ARG A 32 9.30 -7.76 -2.93
C ARG A 32 10.25 -6.62 -2.58
N VAL A 33 9.82 -5.75 -1.68
CA VAL A 33 10.59 -4.64 -1.14
C VAL A 33 10.66 -4.82 0.37
N GLU A 34 11.88 -4.79 0.90
CA GLU A 34 12.16 -4.90 2.33
C GLU A 34 12.22 -3.50 2.95
N PHE A 35 11.40 -3.28 3.97
CA PHE A 35 11.39 -2.05 4.76
C PHE A 35 11.91 -2.35 6.17
N THR A 36 12.76 -1.46 6.67
CA THR A 36 13.33 -1.54 8.02
C THR A 36 12.86 -0.37 8.87
N ALA A 37 13.23 -0.37 10.16
CA ALA A 37 12.96 0.75 11.06
C ALA A 37 13.42 2.12 10.52
N THR A 38 14.51 2.15 9.74
CA THR A 38 15.02 3.36 9.07
C THR A 38 14.13 3.86 7.95
N SER A 39 13.37 2.98 7.29
CA SER A 39 12.46 3.31 6.18
C SER A 39 10.98 3.31 6.58
N VAL A 40 10.66 3.37 7.88
CA VAL A 40 9.28 3.48 8.38
C VAL A 40 8.60 4.75 7.86
N GLY A 41 9.33 5.85 7.70
CA GLY A 41 8.82 7.09 7.13
C GLY A 41 8.38 6.91 5.67
N ASP A 42 9.21 6.26 4.87
CA ASP A 42 8.93 5.92 3.47
C ASP A 42 7.78 4.91 3.36
N LEU A 43 7.72 3.92 4.25
CA LEU A 43 6.62 2.95 4.30
C LEU A 43 5.28 3.63 4.60
N LYS A 44 5.24 4.59 5.54
CA LYS A 44 4.03 5.39 5.82
C LYS A 44 3.59 6.20 4.61
N LYS A 45 4.53 6.86 3.92
CA LYS A 45 4.25 7.60 2.68
C LYS A 45 3.72 6.67 1.61
N TYR A 46 4.32 5.50 1.45
CA TYR A 46 3.92 4.51 0.46
C TYR A 46 2.50 3.97 0.72
N VAL A 47 2.14 3.67 1.97
CA VAL A 47 0.77 3.29 2.36
C VAL A 47 -0.23 4.39 2.00
N ALA A 48 0.09 5.65 2.30
CA ALA A 48 -0.79 6.78 1.99
C ALA A 48 -0.97 7.00 0.48
N GLU A 49 0.10 6.85 -0.31
CA GLU A 49 0.07 6.92 -1.77
C GLU A 49 -0.74 5.76 -2.39
N LEU A 50 -0.58 4.56 -1.83
CA LEU A 50 -1.38 3.37 -2.18
C LEU A 50 -2.86 3.59 -1.87
N GLU A 51 -3.20 4.11 -0.69
CA GLU A 51 -4.57 4.46 -0.29
C GLU A 51 -5.18 5.49 -1.25
N ALA A 52 -4.43 6.54 -1.60
CA ALA A 52 -4.87 7.55 -2.55
C ALA A 52 -5.09 6.98 -3.97
N SER A 53 -4.15 6.16 -4.47
CA SER A 53 -4.25 5.53 -5.79
C SER A 53 -5.42 4.53 -5.86
N LEU A 54 -5.65 3.78 -4.78
CA LEU A 54 -6.76 2.84 -4.67
C LEU A 54 -8.12 3.57 -4.60
N CYS A 55 -8.18 4.71 -3.91
CA CYS A 55 -9.36 5.56 -3.86
C CYS A 55 -9.66 6.19 -5.24
N ASN A 56 -8.63 6.67 -5.94
CA ASN A 56 -8.76 7.21 -7.28
C ASN A 56 -9.14 6.14 -8.33
N GLY A 57 -8.65 4.90 -8.20
CA GLY A 57 -9.04 3.78 -9.05
C GLY A 57 -10.49 3.34 -8.86
N ARG A 58 -11.13 3.70 -7.74
CA ARG A 58 -12.57 3.46 -7.48
C ARG A 58 -13.49 4.53 -8.04
N ARG A 59 -12.98 5.61 -8.66
CA ARG A 59 -13.79 6.43 -9.58
C ARG A 59 -14.03 5.64 -10.87
N ARG A 60 -14.91 4.64 -10.77
CA ARG A 60 -15.68 4.16 -11.92
C ARG A 60 -16.27 5.40 -12.58
N ALA A 61 -15.91 5.61 -13.84
CA ALA A 61 -16.56 6.61 -14.70
C ALA A 61 -18.08 6.52 -14.52
N PRO A 62 -18.83 7.65 -14.58
CA PRO A 62 -20.27 7.60 -14.49
C PRO A 62 -20.79 6.57 -15.49
N VAL A 63 -21.54 5.60 -14.95
CA VAL A 63 -22.30 4.63 -15.73
C VAL A 63 -23.18 5.41 -16.71
N GLY A 64 -23.22 4.93 -17.95
CA GLY A 64 -23.65 5.66 -19.14
C GLY A 64 -24.74 6.72 -18.96
N VAL A 65 -24.42 7.94 -19.42
CA VAL A 65 -25.41 8.82 -20.05
C VAL A 65 -25.25 8.63 -21.57
N ARG A 66 -26.09 7.73 -22.09
CA ARG A 66 -26.55 7.72 -23.48
C ARG A 66 -28.05 7.45 -23.41
N LEU A 67 -28.83 8.53 -23.41
CA LEU A 67 -30.21 8.57 -23.87
C LEU A 67 -30.53 10.03 -24.21
#